data_AF-A0A4P0YCA1-F1
#
_entry.id   AF-A0A4P0YCA1-F1
#
_cell.length_a   1.000
_cell.length_b   1.000
_cell.length_c   1.000
_cell.angle_alpha   90.00
_cell.angle_beta   90.00
_cell.angle_gamma   90.00
#
_symmetry.space_group_name_H-M   'P 1'
#
loop_
_entity.id
_entity.type
_entity.pdbx_description
1 polymer ?
#
loop_
_entity_poly.entity_id
_entity_poly.type
_entity_poly.pdbx_seq_one_letter_code
_entity_poly.pdbx_strand_id
1 'polypeptide(L)'
;MISGILASPGIAFGKALLLKEDEIVIDRKKISADKVDQEVERFLSGRAKASAQLEVIKTKAGETFGEEKEAIFEGHIMLLGR
;
A
#
# COMPACT_ATOMS: atom_id res chain seq x y z
N MET A 1 8.25 -0.69 33.12
CA MET A 1 6.86 -0.18 33.02
C MET A 1 6.71 0.41 31.62
N ILE A 2 5.72 -0.02 30.84
CA ILE A 2 5.46 0.54 29.50
C ILE A 2 4.52 1.73 29.69
N SER A 3 4.90 2.91 29.22
CA SER A 3 4.11 4.15 29.30
C SER A 3 4.15 4.87 27.96
N GLY A 4 3.06 5.51 27.57
CA GLY A 4 2.91 6.21 26.28
C GLY A 4 1.88 7.33 26.35
N ILE A 5 1.47 7.86 25.20
CA ILE A 5 0.45 8.90 25.09
C ILE A 5 -0.92 8.23 24.93
N LEU A 6 -1.88 8.61 25.78
CA LEU A 6 -3.23 8.03 25.77
C LEU A 6 -4.05 8.61 24.61
N ALA A 7 -4.36 7.77 23.62
CA ALA A 7 -5.16 8.17 22.46
C ALA A 7 -6.68 8.09 22.71
N SER A 8 -7.12 7.09 23.49
CA SER A 8 -8.53 6.91 23.88
C SER A 8 -8.61 6.16 25.22
N PRO A 9 -9.52 6.54 26.13
CA PRO A 9 -9.70 5.84 27.40
C PRO A 9 -10.43 4.51 27.21
N GLY A 10 -9.98 3.46 27.92
CA GLY A 10 -10.65 2.15 27.92
C GLY A 10 -9.74 0.99 28.32
N ILE A 11 -10.34 -0.20 28.48
CA ILE A 11 -9.63 -1.47 28.74
C ILE A 11 -10.13 -2.49 27.71
N ALA A 12 -9.21 -3.15 27.00
CA ALA A 12 -9.52 -4.18 26.01
C ALA A 12 -8.72 -5.46 26.29
N PHE A 13 -9.33 -6.62 26.03
CA PHE A 13 -8.69 -7.93 26.16
C PHE A 13 -8.68 -8.63 24.80
N GLY A 14 -7.52 -9.10 24.34
CA GLY A 14 -7.38 -9.75 23.05
C GLY A 14 -5.95 -10.20 22.76
N LYS A 15 -5.75 -10.90 21.64
CA LYS A 15 -4.41 -11.25 21.17
C LYS A 15 -3.81 -10.05 20.45
N ALA A 16 -2.54 -9.77 20.71
CA ALA A 16 -1.77 -8.79 19.95
C ALA A 16 -1.36 -9.40 18.59
N LEU A 17 -1.57 -8.65 17.51
CA LEU A 17 -1.03 -8.95 16.19
C LEU A 17 0.21 -8.06 15.96
N LEU A 18 1.38 -8.68 15.84
CA LEU A 18 2.61 -7.96 15.51
C LEU A 18 2.78 -7.90 13.99
N LEU A 19 2.59 -6.72 13.41
CA LEU A 19 2.89 -6.47 12.01
C LEU A 19 4.40 -6.23 11.88
N LYS A 20 5.07 -7.07 11.08
CA LYS A 20 6.46 -6.89 10.69
C LYS A 20 6.48 -6.66 9.19
N GLU A 21 7.12 -5.59 8.77
CA GLU A 21 7.34 -5.28 7.37
C GLU A 21 8.71 -5.83 6.94
N ASP A 22 8.77 -6.35 5.72
CA ASP A 22 10.04 -6.77 5.12
C ASP A 22 10.79 -5.54 4.58
N GLU A 23 12.12 -5.58 4.63
CA GLU A 23 12.95 -4.52 4.10
C GLU A 23 12.90 -4.50 2.56
N ILE A 24 12.59 -3.33 1.97
CA ILE A 24 12.58 -3.15 0.52
C ILE A 24 14.00 -2.91 0.02
N VAL A 25 14.60 -3.93 -0.61
CA VAL A 25 15.94 -3.84 -1.20
C VAL A 25 15.86 -3.40 -2.67
N ILE A 26 16.44 -2.24 -2.99
CA ILE A 26 16.51 -1.70 -4.36
C ILE A 26 17.84 -2.08 -5.00
N ASP A 27 17.81 -2.92 -6.04
CA ASP A 27 19.01 -3.23 -6.83
C ASP A 27 19.38 -2.04 -7.74
N ARG A 28 20.60 -1.52 -7.57
CA ARG A 28 21.14 -0.39 -8.34
C ARG A 28 22.02 -0.82 -9.50
N LYS A 29 22.17 -2.12 -9.75
CA LYS A 29 22.95 -2.64 -10.87
C LYS A 29 22.31 -2.20 -12.18
N LYS A 30 23.16 -1.80 -13.13
CA LYS A 30 22.71 -1.53 -14.49
C LYS A 30 22.31 -2.85 -15.16
N ILE A 31 21.21 -2.82 -15.90
CA ILE A 31 20.75 -3.94 -16.72
C ILE A 31 21.40 -3.89 -18.11
N SER A 32 21.48 -5.03 -18.80
CA SER A 32 21.86 -5.09 -20.22
C SER A 32 20.69 -4.71 -21.11
N ALA A 33 20.97 -4.34 -22.37
CA ALA A 33 19.94 -3.96 -23.34
C ALA A 33 18.90 -5.07 -23.56
N ASP A 34 19.32 -6.34 -23.54
CA ASP A 34 18.46 -7.50 -23.75
C ASP A 34 17.42 -7.72 -22.63
N LYS A 35 17.59 -7.04 -21.49
CA LYS A 35 16.69 -7.14 -20.32
C LYS A 35 15.71 -5.97 -20.21
N VAL A 36 15.84 -4.96 -21.08
CA VAL A 36 15.01 -3.75 -20.99
C VAL A 36 13.54 -4.10 -21.14
N ASP A 37 13.18 -4.85 -22.17
CA ASP A 37 11.78 -5.24 -22.43
C ASP A 37 11.18 -6.05 -21.28
N GLN A 38 11.99 -6.94 -20.67
CA GLN A 38 11.58 -7.73 -19.51
C GLN A 38 11.30 -6.85 -18.29
N GLU A 39 12.15 -5.86 -18.00
CA GLU A 39 11.93 -4.96 -16.87
C GLU A 39 10.74 -4.02 -17.10
N VAL A 40 10.49 -3.61 -18.36
CA VAL A 40 9.28 -2.87 -18.74
C VAL A 40 8.02 -3.71 -18.49
N GLU A 41 8.00 -4.97 -18.95
CA GLU A 41 6.87 -5.87 -18.71
C GLU A 41 6.64 -6.11 -17.21
N ARG A 42 7.73 -6.33 -16.45
CA ARG A 42 7.68 -6.52 -15.00
C ARG A 42 7.07 -5.30 -14.30
N PHE A 43 7.48 -4.10 -14.70
CA PHE A 43 6.91 -2.86 -14.19
C PHE A 43 5.41 -2.75 -14.51
N LEU A 44 5.01 -2.96 -15.76
CA LEU A 44 3.61 -2.86 -16.18
C LEU A 44 2.73 -3.89 -15.46
N SER A 45 3.21 -5.13 -15.30
CA SER A 45 2.54 -6.18 -14.54
C SER A 45 2.40 -5.81 -13.06
N GLY A 46 3.48 -5.29 -12.45
CA GLY A 46 3.46 -4.81 -11.07
C GLY A 46 2.49 -3.65 -10.86
N ARG A 47 2.49 -2.68 -11.78
CA ARG A 47 1.57 -1.54 -11.76
C ARG A 47 0.11 -1.98 -11.88
N ALA A 48 -0.19 -2.93 -12.76
CA ALA A 48 -1.54 -3.47 -12.91
C ALA A 48 -2.03 -4.14 -11.61
N LYS A 49 -1.16 -4.91 -10.94
CA LYS A 49 -1.49 -5.53 -9.64
C LYS A 49 -1.73 -4.47 -8.55
N ALA A 50 -0.85 -3.47 -8.47
CA ALA A 50 -0.99 -2.39 -7.50
C ALA A 50 -2.27 -1.58 -7.72
N SER A 51 -2.61 -1.27 -8.97
CA SER A 51 -3.85 -0.57 -9.32
C SER A 51 -5.09 -1.35 -8.88
N ALA A 52 -5.14 -2.66 -9.17
CA ALA A 52 -6.24 -3.52 -8.74
C ALA A 52 -6.37 -3.60 -7.21
N GLN A 53 -5.24 -3.64 -6.48
CA GLN A 53 -5.25 -3.63 -5.01
C GLN A 53 -5.77 -2.29 -4.45
N LEU A 54 -5.37 -1.17 -5.05
CA LEU A 54 -5.82 0.16 -4.63
C LEU A 54 -7.32 0.37 -4.87
N GLU A 55 -7.87 -0.12 -5.98
CA GLU A 55 -9.32 -0.09 -6.22
C GLU A 55 -10.11 -0.83 -5.14
N VAL A 56 -9.63 -2.01 -4.72
CA VAL A 56 -10.26 -2.76 -3.62
C VAL A 56 -10.19 -2.00 -2.30
N ILE A 57 -9.08 -1.31 -2.02
CA ILE A 57 -8.92 -0.48 -0.81
C ILE A 57 -9.84 0.73 -0.89
N LYS A 58 -9.96 1.37 -2.06
CA LYS A 58 -10.84 2.52 -2.31
C LYS A 58 -12.29 2.17 -1.97
N THR A 59 -12.83 1.08 -2.54
CA THR A 59 -14.21 0.64 -2.27
C THR A 59 -14.43 0.36 -0.78
N LYS A 60 -13.51 -0.36 -0.13
CA LYS A 60 -13.61 -0.63 1.32
C LYS A 60 -13.55 0.63 2.17
N ALA A 61 -12.74 1.61 1.77
CA ALA A 61 -12.63 2.89 2.45
C ALA A 61 -13.92 3.70 2.33
N GLY A 62 -14.54 3.72 1.15
CA GLY A 62 -15.85 4.35 0.93
C GLY A 62 -16.94 3.71 1.78
N GLU A 63 -17.02 2.37 1.80
CA GLU A 63 -18.02 1.64 2.60
C GLU A 63 -17.85 1.81 4.12
N THR A 64 -16.60 1.84 4.61
CA THR A 64 -16.32 1.83 6.06
C THR A 64 -16.21 3.24 6.65
N PHE A 65 -15.68 4.20 5.89
CA PHE A 65 -15.32 5.53 6.37
C PHE A 65 -15.98 6.68 5.59
N GLY A 66 -16.74 6.39 4.53
CA GLY A 66 -17.48 7.36 3.73
C GLY A 66 -16.71 7.93 2.53
N GLU A 67 -17.42 8.69 1.69
CA GLU A 67 -16.95 9.22 0.40
C GLU A 67 -15.70 10.10 0.51
N GLU A 68 -15.51 10.81 1.63
CA GLU A 68 -14.33 11.66 1.85
C GLU A 68 -13.03 10.84 1.86
N LYS A 69 -13.05 9.64 2.43
CA LYS A 69 -11.87 8.76 2.43
C LYS A 69 -11.68 8.07 1.08
N GLU A 70 -12.76 7.86 0.34
CA GLU A 70 -12.71 7.32 -1.01
C GLU A 70 -11.96 8.24 -1.98
N ALA A 71 -12.26 9.54 -1.96
CA ALA A 71 -11.66 10.55 -2.82
C ALA A 71 -10.12 10.65 -2.64
N ILE A 72 -9.61 10.40 -1.43
CA ILE A 72 -8.17 10.36 -1.16
C ILE A 72 -7.50 9.21 -1.92
N PHE A 73 -8.11 8.02 -1.90
CA PHE A 73 -7.59 6.85 -2.61
C PHE A 73 -7.74 6.97 -4.13
N GLU A 74 -8.77 7.64 -4.60
CA GLU A 74 -8.90 8.00 -6.02
C GLU A 74 -7.70 8.86 -6.49
N GLY A 75 -7.31 9.87 -5.70
CA GLY A 75 -6.11 10.66 -5.98
C GLY A 75 -4.82 9.82 -6.05
N HIS A 76 -4.67 8.83 -5.17
CA HIS A 76 -3.52 7.90 -5.23
C HIS A 76 -3.52 7.03 -6.49
N ILE A 77 -4.69 6.55 -6.92
CA ILE A 77 -4.83 5.77 -8.17
C ILE A 77 -4.49 6.65 -9.38
N MET A 78 -4.94 7.91 -9.40
CA MET A 78 -4.60 8.86 -10.46
C MET A 78 -3.09 9.08 -10.58
N LEU A 79 -2.37 9.15 -9.45
CA LEU A 79 -0.91 9.30 -9.45
C LEU A 79 -0.18 8.06 -9.98
N LEU A 80 -0.75 6.87 -9.77
CA LEU A 80 -0.19 5.60 -10.26
C LEU A 80 -0.50 5.34 -11.74
N GLY A 81 -1.68 5.77 -12.20
CA GLY A 81 -2.20 5.50 -13.55
C GLY A 81 -1.75 6.47 -14.64
N ARG A 82 -1.18 7.62 -14.29
CA ARG A 82 -0.63 8.59 -15.24
C ARG A 82 0.78 8.26 -15.69
#